data_AF-A0A8K0UDF2-F1
#
_entry.id   AF-A0A8K0UDF2-F1
#
_cell.length_a   1.000
_cell.length_b   1.000
_cell.length_c   1.000
_cell.angle_alpha   90.00
_cell.angle_beta   90.00
_cell.angle_gamma   90.00
#
_symmetry.space_group_name_H-M   'P 1'
#
loop_
_entity.id
_entity.type
_entity.pdbx_description
1 polymer ?
#
loop_
_entity_poly.entity_id
_entity_poly.type
_entity_poly.pdbx_seq_one_letter_code
_entity_poly.pdbx_strand_id
1 'polypeptide(L)'
;QIGTITLDNASNNNTLMRELQRLLKKEDIPFDAEGNRIRYRTGKTDPLYAAALKRDPISLTRKLVKVLRSSWGRRQGLRDTIADGNRRQFFRDGKEIKHQELLRDVDTRWSSLFLMINRLIELYEAIDTYLNKAEQRSIRNHALSDMELRVLLDIRQLLHVFHLMQELLSAEKTPTLAMTIPIYEQLLRILRYLARTTLKPLAHAINASIARIEKYMAKAKSTRVYSLSMVVHPHFRFDWIQKYWGDEAAADARRWTRELVSNITYQYSYTCSLTS
;
A
#
# COMPACT_ATOMS: atom_id res chain seq x y z
N GLN A 1 9.95 -24.28 -30.40
CA GLN A 1 8.83 -24.46 -29.45
C GLN A 1 8.31 -23.08 -29.09
N ILE A 2 7.04 -22.77 -29.33
CA ILE A 2 6.46 -21.48 -28.90
C ILE A 2 6.25 -21.57 -27.39
N GLY A 3 6.75 -20.56 -26.66
CA GLY A 3 6.62 -20.44 -25.20
C GLY A 3 5.19 -20.15 -24.75
N THR A 4 5.05 -19.54 -23.58
CA THR A 4 3.75 -19.23 -22.98
C THR A 4 3.31 -17.81 -23.33
N ILE A 5 2.04 -17.63 -23.71
CA ILE A 5 1.46 -16.34 -24.07
C ILE A 5 0.64 -15.79 -22.90
N THR A 6 0.95 -14.56 -22.48
CA THR A 6 0.22 -13.83 -21.44
C THR A 6 -0.85 -12.94 -22.07
N LEU A 7 -2.11 -13.12 -21.69
CA LEU A 7 -3.25 -12.31 -22.14
C LEU A 7 -4.14 -11.97 -20.94
N ASP A 8 -4.86 -10.84 -21.00
CA ASP A 8 -5.89 -10.52 -20.02
C ASP A 8 -7.07 -11.51 -20.10
N ASN A 9 -7.92 -11.54 -19.07
CA ASN A 9 -8.98 -12.54 -18.94
C ASN A 9 -10.29 -12.14 -19.65
N ALA A 10 -10.18 -11.41 -20.76
CA ALA A 10 -11.31 -11.06 -21.61
C ALA A 10 -11.77 -12.27 -22.44
N SER A 11 -13.08 -12.37 -22.71
CA SER A 11 -13.68 -13.52 -23.40
C SER A 11 -13.28 -13.62 -24.87
N ASN A 12 -13.00 -12.49 -25.52
CA ASN A 12 -12.46 -12.40 -26.89
C ASN A 12 -11.11 -13.11 -27.04
N ASN A 13 -10.29 -13.16 -25.99
CA ASN A 13 -8.99 -13.84 -26.00
C ASN A 13 -9.12 -15.36 -26.07
N ASN A 14 -10.28 -15.94 -25.72
CA ASN A 14 -10.52 -17.37 -25.94
C ASN A 14 -10.60 -17.69 -27.44
N THR A 15 -11.28 -16.83 -28.20
CA THR A 15 -11.40 -16.98 -29.65
C THR A 15 -10.06 -16.78 -30.33
N LEU A 16 -9.30 -15.77 -29.91
CA LEU A 16 -7.93 -15.51 -30.39
C LEU A 16 -7.03 -16.74 -30.20
N MET A 17 -7.02 -17.35 -29.00
CA MET A 17 -6.13 -18.47 -28.71
C MET A 17 -6.49 -19.74 -29.48
N ARG A 18 -7.78 -19.99 -29.72
CA ARG A 18 -8.24 -21.11 -30.57
C ARG A 18 -7.82 -20.91 -32.03
N GLU A 19 -7.94 -19.67 -32.52
CA GLU A 19 -7.54 -19.37 -33.90
C GLU A 19 -6.02 -19.43 -34.07
N LEU A 20 -5.27 -18.96 -33.08
CA LEU A 20 -3.82 -19.08 -33.05
C LEU A 20 -3.37 -20.55 -33.03
N GLN A 21 -4.02 -21.40 -32.23
CA GLN A 21 -3.79 -22.84 -32.26
C GLN A 21 -4.06 -23.45 -33.63
N ARG A 22 -5.14 -23.03 -34.31
CA ARG A 22 -5.46 -23.50 -35.66
C ARG A 22 -4.38 -23.11 -36.68
N LEU A 23 -3.89 -21.88 -36.63
CA LEU A 23 -2.85 -21.37 -37.53
C LEU A 23 -1.52 -22.10 -37.28
N LEU A 24 -1.12 -22.25 -36.02
CA LEU A 24 0.15 -22.89 -35.67
C LEU A 24 0.16 -24.39 -35.97
N LYS A 25 -0.98 -25.08 -35.86
CA LYS A 25 -1.10 -26.48 -36.29
C LYS A 25 -0.90 -26.67 -37.79
N LYS A 26 -1.25 -25.68 -38.63
CA LYS A 26 -1.02 -25.77 -40.07
C LYS A 26 0.47 -25.73 -40.45
N GLU A 27 1.27 -25.10 -39.61
CA GLU A 27 2.72 -24.97 -39.77
C GLU A 27 3.49 -26.05 -38.99
N ASP A 28 2.81 -27.11 -38.53
CA ASP A 28 3.36 -28.20 -37.70
C ASP A 28 4.03 -27.73 -36.39
N ILE A 29 3.55 -26.60 -35.83
CA ILE A 29 4.07 -26.04 -34.58
C ILE A 29 3.20 -26.52 -33.40
N PRO A 30 3.78 -27.21 -32.40
CA PRO A 30 3.04 -27.68 -31.24
C PRO A 30 2.60 -26.50 -30.35
N PHE A 31 1.29 -26.30 -30.25
CA PHE A 31 0.66 -25.25 -29.47
C PHE A 31 -0.72 -25.69 -28.96
N ASP A 32 -0.97 -25.53 -27.65
CA ASP A 32 -2.24 -25.80 -27.01
C ASP A 32 -2.85 -24.50 -26.46
N ALA A 33 -4.06 -24.14 -26.90
CA ALA A 33 -4.68 -22.87 -26.52
C ALA A 33 -4.94 -22.75 -25.00
N GLU A 34 -4.98 -23.86 -24.27
CA GLU A 34 -5.15 -23.87 -22.81
C GLU A 34 -3.81 -23.95 -22.08
N GLY A 35 -2.93 -24.88 -22.46
CA GLY A 35 -1.64 -25.14 -21.83
C GLY A 35 -0.56 -24.10 -22.14
N ASN A 36 -0.62 -23.45 -23.31
CA ASN A 36 0.29 -22.36 -23.67
C ASN A 36 -0.25 -20.97 -23.26
N ARG A 37 -1.36 -20.91 -22.51
CA ARG A 37 -1.96 -19.66 -22.02
C ARG A 37 -1.77 -19.50 -20.52
N ILE A 38 -1.12 -18.42 -20.09
CA ILE A 38 -1.21 -17.98 -18.68
C ILE A 38 -2.50 -17.18 -18.50
N ARG A 39 -3.48 -17.75 -17.80
CA ARG A 39 -4.71 -17.06 -17.40
C ARG A 39 -4.51 -16.33 -16.08
N TYR A 40 -4.76 -15.01 -16.04
CA TYR A 40 -4.96 -14.31 -14.78
C TYR A 40 -6.35 -14.67 -14.23
N ARG A 41 -6.41 -15.65 -13.31
CA ARG A 41 -7.67 -16.09 -12.68
C ARG A 41 -8.15 -15.08 -11.64
N THR A 42 -9.06 -14.19 -12.03
CA THR A 42 -9.90 -13.41 -11.10
C THR A 42 -11.26 -14.06 -10.97
N GLY A 43 -11.58 -14.62 -9.79
CA GLY A 43 -12.97 -15.02 -9.48
C GLY A 43 -13.15 -16.02 -8.33
N LYS A 44 -12.13 -16.83 -8.01
CA LYS A 44 -12.03 -17.61 -6.78
C LYS A 44 -10.67 -17.29 -6.17
N THR A 45 -10.59 -17.07 -4.86
CA THR A 45 -9.30 -16.88 -4.18
C THR A 45 -8.42 -18.05 -4.57
N ASP A 46 -7.34 -17.77 -5.31
CA ASP A 46 -6.38 -18.79 -5.74
C ASP A 46 -5.99 -19.63 -4.52
N PRO A 47 -6.23 -20.95 -4.50
CA PRO A 47 -5.92 -21.80 -3.35
C PRO A 47 -4.46 -21.65 -2.89
N LEU A 48 -3.54 -21.41 -3.83
CA LEU A 48 -2.13 -21.16 -3.52
C LEU A 48 -1.94 -19.80 -2.84
N TYR A 49 -2.61 -18.76 -3.31
CA TYR A 49 -2.61 -17.45 -2.67
C TYR A 49 -3.19 -17.52 -1.26
N ALA A 50 -4.34 -18.19 -1.09
CA ALA A 50 -4.97 -18.37 0.21
C ALA A 50 -4.07 -19.16 1.18
N ALA A 51 -3.41 -20.22 0.69
CA ALA A 51 -2.45 -20.99 1.48
C ALA A 51 -1.22 -20.15 1.87
N ALA A 52 -0.67 -19.36 0.95
CA ALA A 52 0.44 -18.46 1.23
C ALA A 52 0.05 -17.35 2.23
N LEU A 53 -1.14 -16.75 2.08
CA LEU A 53 -1.65 -15.76 3.02
C LEU A 53 -1.85 -16.36 4.43
N LYS A 54 -2.34 -17.59 4.53
CA LYS A 54 -2.47 -18.32 5.81
C LYS A 54 -1.14 -18.60 6.52
N ARG A 55 -0.04 -18.66 5.77
CA ARG A 55 1.32 -18.82 6.33
C ARG A 55 1.89 -17.53 6.93
N ASP A 56 1.13 -16.44 6.86
CA ASP A 56 1.48 -15.11 7.36
C ASP A 56 2.82 -14.59 6.77
N PRO A 57 2.79 -14.11 5.51
CA PRO A 57 3.97 -13.56 4.86
C PRO A 57 4.63 -12.42 5.63
N ILE A 58 3.87 -11.67 6.43
CA ILE A 58 4.41 -10.59 7.28
C ILE A 58 5.27 -11.18 8.39
N SER A 59 4.78 -12.19 9.10
CA SER A 59 5.57 -12.87 10.14
C SER A 59 6.80 -13.56 9.57
N LEU A 60 6.70 -14.18 8.40
CA LEU A 60 7.86 -14.76 7.70
C LEU A 60 8.89 -13.69 7.34
N THR A 61 8.44 -12.55 6.82
CA THR A 61 9.29 -11.39 6.52
C THR A 61 10.02 -10.89 7.77
N ARG A 62 9.31 -10.71 8.89
CA ARG A 62 9.92 -10.30 10.17
C ARG A 62 11.00 -11.29 10.64
N LYS A 63 10.74 -12.59 10.54
CA LYS A 63 11.71 -13.65 10.89
C LYS A 63 12.95 -13.59 9.99
N LEU A 64 12.76 -13.48 8.68
CA LEU A 64 13.86 -13.38 7.71
C LEU A 64 14.74 -12.15 7.98
N VAL A 65 14.13 -10.97 8.18
CA VAL A 65 14.84 -9.74 8.56
C VAL A 65 15.61 -9.93 9.87
N LYS A 66 14.99 -10.53 10.89
CA LYS A 66 15.64 -10.78 12.18
C LYS A 66 16.88 -11.66 12.02
N VAL A 67 16.78 -12.73 11.23
CA VAL A 67 17.88 -13.66 10.95
C VAL A 67 19.01 -12.96 10.20
N LEU A 68 18.72 -12.26 9.11
CA LEU A 68 19.74 -11.56 8.31
C LEU A 68 20.42 -10.42 9.09
N ARG A 69 19.73 -9.83 10.07
CA ARG A 69 20.27 -8.77 10.94
C ARG A 69 20.82 -9.26 12.28
N SER A 70 20.90 -10.58 12.50
CA SER A 70 21.27 -11.13 13.81
C SER A 70 22.77 -11.04 14.13
N SER A 71 23.63 -10.99 13.11
CA SER A 71 25.09 -10.88 13.28
C SER A 71 25.69 -9.88 12.31
N TRP A 72 26.91 -9.41 12.61
CA TRP A 72 27.68 -8.59 11.68
C TRP A 72 27.99 -9.36 10.39
N GLY A 73 28.45 -10.61 10.50
CA GLY A 73 28.79 -11.44 9.34
C GLY A 73 27.64 -11.63 8.35
N ARG A 74 26.39 -11.79 8.82
CA ARG A 74 25.22 -11.88 7.92
C ARG A 74 24.89 -10.58 7.21
N ARG A 75 25.02 -9.44 7.92
CA ARG A 75 24.83 -8.12 7.33
C ARG A 75 25.90 -7.83 6.28
N GLN A 76 27.15 -8.16 6.59
CA GLN A 76 28.27 -7.98 5.67
C GLN A 76 28.14 -8.90 4.46
N GLY A 77 27.84 -10.19 4.67
CA GLY A 77 27.65 -11.14 3.58
C GLY A 77 26.54 -10.75 2.59
N LEU A 78 25.44 -10.17 3.08
CA LEU A 78 24.40 -9.61 2.20
C LEU A 78 24.92 -8.37 1.44
N ARG A 79 25.64 -7.46 2.09
CA ARG A 79 26.24 -6.29 1.43
C ARG A 79 27.23 -6.68 0.34
N ASP A 80 28.06 -7.68 0.59
CA ASP A 80 29.03 -8.20 -0.37
C ASP A 80 28.34 -8.88 -1.54
N THR A 81 27.21 -9.56 -1.29
CA THR A 81 26.38 -10.16 -2.35
C THR A 81 25.76 -9.09 -3.25
N ILE A 82 25.29 -7.98 -2.67
CA ILE A 82 24.81 -6.83 -3.46
C ILE A 82 25.96 -6.24 -4.30
N ALA A 83 27.14 -6.05 -3.69
CA ALA A 83 28.31 -5.48 -4.38
C ALA A 83 28.75 -6.35 -5.57
N ASP A 84 28.84 -7.66 -5.36
CA ASP A 84 29.25 -8.61 -6.37
C ASP A 84 28.21 -8.70 -7.50
N GLY A 85 26.92 -8.73 -7.16
CA GLY A 85 25.85 -8.78 -8.16
C GLY A 85 25.71 -7.53 -9.00
N ASN A 86 25.90 -6.34 -8.42
CA ASN A 86 25.95 -5.09 -9.18
C ASN A 86 27.18 -5.05 -10.09
N ARG A 87 28.36 -5.43 -9.58
CA ARG A 87 29.62 -5.44 -10.35
C ARG A 87 29.55 -6.39 -11.56
N ARG A 88 28.96 -7.56 -11.37
CA ARG A 88 28.82 -8.59 -12.41
C ARG A 88 27.55 -8.45 -13.25
N GLN A 89 26.66 -7.51 -12.90
CA GLN A 89 25.37 -7.28 -13.54
C GLN A 89 24.51 -8.55 -13.70
N PHE A 90 24.55 -9.48 -12.74
CA PHE A 90 23.78 -10.73 -12.84
C PHE A 90 22.36 -10.63 -12.26
N PHE A 91 22.01 -9.50 -11.63
CA PHE A 91 20.63 -9.25 -11.25
C PHE A 91 19.76 -9.07 -12.49
N ARG A 92 18.49 -9.46 -12.37
CA ARG A 92 17.51 -9.46 -13.45
C ARG A 92 17.44 -8.09 -14.11
N ASP A 93 17.39 -8.10 -15.43
CA ASP A 93 17.31 -6.89 -16.28
C ASP A 93 18.50 -5.93 -16.09
N GLY A 94 19.65 -6.42 -15.59
CA GLY A 94 20.82 -5.59 -15.30
C GLY A 94 20.58 -4.58 -14.18
N LYS A 95 19.56 -4.81 -13.35
CA LYS A 95 19.14 -3.88 -12.29
C LYS A 95 20.25 -3.70 -11.26
N GLU A 96 20.57 -2.44 -10.97
CA GLU A 96 21.43 -2.10 -9.84
C GLU A 96 20.64 -2.07 -8.53
N ILE A 97 21.04 -2.89 -7.57
CA ILE A 97 20.43 -2.96 -6.25
C ILE A 97 21.18 -2.00 -5.31
N LYS A 98 20.46 -1.08 -4.67
CA LYS A 98 21.08 -0.09 -3.77
C LYS A 98 21.74 -0.76 -2.56
N HIS A 99 22.90 -0.25 -2.16
CA HIS A 99 23.59 -0.64 -0.94
C HIS A 99 22.85 -0.14 0.32
N GLN A 100 21.86 -0.90 0.76
CA GLN A 100 21.03 -0.56 1.92
C GLN A 100 20.93 -1.72 2.90
N GLU A 101 20.78 -1.41 4.18
CA GLU A 101 20.45 -2.44 5.17
C GLU A 101 18.96 -2.75 5.18
N LEU A 102 18.62 -3.98 5.57
CA LEU A 102 17.24 -4.33 5.90
C LEU A 102 16.73 -3.50 7.08
N LEU A 103 15.49 -3.02 6.99
CA LEU A 103 14.81 -2.30 8.06
C LEU A 103 14.09 -3.27 8.97
N ARG A 104 13.94 -2.93 10.26
CA ARG A 104 13.09 -3.68 11.20
C ARG A 104 11.75 -3.00 11.35
N ASP A 105 10.72 -3.81 11.54
CA ASP A 105 9.43 -3.32 12.00
C ASP A 105 9.53 -2.87 13.47
N VAL A 106 8.86 -1.77 13.81
CA VAL A 106 8.88 -1.14 15.13
C VAL A 106 7.45 -0.73 15.47
N ASP A 107 6.84 -1.39 16.45
CA ASP A 107 5.41 -1.24 16.76
C ASP A 107 4.98 0.20 17.05
N THR A 108 5.88 1.01 17.62
CA THR A 108 5.61 2.41 17.99
C THR A 108 5.84 3.41 16.86
N ARG A 109 6.43 3.00 15.73
CA ARG A 109 6.75 3.90 14.62
C ARG A 109 5.79 3.66 13.47
N TRP A 110 5.02 4.69 13.13
CA TRP A 110 4.10 4.63 12.00
C TRP A 110 4.84 4.28 10.71
N SER A 111 4.20 3.49 9.85
CA SER A 111 4.75 3.04 8.56
C SER A 111 5.98 2.11 8.63
N SER A 112 6.45 1.69 9.83
CA SER A 112 7.60 0.79 9.97
C SER A 112 7.43 -0.53 9.21
N LEU A 113 6.23 -1.12 9.30
CA LEU A 113 5.90 -2.37 8.62
C LEU A 113 5.99 -2.22 7.10
N PHE A 114 5.44 -1.14 6.56
CA PHE A 114 5.53 -0.81 5.14
C PHE A 114 6.99 -0.67 4.70
N LEU A 115 7.78 0.12 5.43
CA LEU A 115 9.19 0.38 5.11
C LEU A 115 10.03 -0.90 5.18
N MET A 116 9.79 -1.77 6.16
CA MET A 116 10.43 -3.09 6.24
C MET A 116 10.11 -3.95 5.02
N ILE A 117 8.82 -4.08 4.68
CA ILE A 117 8.38 -4.90 3.54
C ILE A 117 8.93 -4.33 2.23
N ASN A 118 8.83 -3.01 2.03
CA ASN A 118 9.33 -2.34 0.84
C ASN A 118 10.83 -2.56 0.66
N ARG A 119 11.63 -2.36 1.72
CA ARG A 119 13.08 -2.60 1.70
C ARG A 119 13.41 -4.07 1.42
N LEU A 120 12.69 -5.01 2.02
CA LEU A 120 12.94 -6.43 1.80
C LEU A 120 12.67 -6.82 0.35
N ILE A 121 11.57 -6.34 -0.24
CA ILE A 121 11.22 -6.60 -1.65
C ILE A 121 12.27 -5.99 -2.59
N GLU A 122 12.73 -4.76 -2.32
CA GLU A 122 13.79 -4.10 -3.10
C GLU A 122 15.08 -4.91 -3.15
N LEU A 123 15.43 -5.56 -2.03
CA LEU A 123 16.67 -6.33 -1.86
C LEU A 123 16.48 -7.83 -2.08
N TYR A 124 15.26 -8.31 -2.38
CA TYR A 124 14.93 -9.73 -2.28
C TYR A 124 15.76 -10.62 -3.19
N GLU A 125 16.11 -10.14 -4.38
CA GLU A 125 16.95 -10.89 -5.32
C GLU A 125 18.38 -11.12 -4.79
N ALA A 126 18.97 -10.12 -4.16
CA ALA A 126 20.26 -10.28 -3.48
C ALA A 126 20.13 -11.16 -2.23
N ILE A 127 19.00 -11.10 -1.53
CA ILE A 127 18.70 -11.97 -0.38
C ILE A 127 18.60 -13.42 -0.82
N ASP A 128 17.85 -13.72 -1.88
CA ASP A 128 17.71 -15.07 -2.41
C ASP A 128 19.06 -15.63 -2.87
N THR A 129 19.84 -14.83 -3.60
CA THR A 129 21.22 -15.20 -3.99
C THR A 129 22.07 -15.52 -2.76
N TYR A 130 22.00 -14.69 -1.72
CA TYR A 130 22.76 -14.89 -0.49
C TYR A 130 22.32 -16.15 0.28
N LEU A 131 21.01 -16.40 0.38
CA LEU A 131 20.45 -17.59 1.04
C LEU A 131 20.81 -18.90 0.32
N ASN A 132 21.03 -18.84 -1.00
CA ASN A 132 21.40 -19.99 -1.81
C ASN A 132 22.92 -20.33 -1.77
N LYS A 133 23.76 -19.50 -1.13
CA LYS A 133 25.18 -19.81 -0.90
C LYS A 133 25.35 -21.01 0.02
N ALA A 134 26.40 -21.82 -0.21
CA ALA A 134 26.63 -23.06 0.52
C ALA A 134 26.77 -22.84 2.04
N GLU A 135 27.37 -21.72 2.44
CA GLU A 135 27.59 -21.34 3.84
C GLU A 135 26.28 -20.98 4.58
N GLN A 136 25.20 -20.68 3.84
CA GLN A 136 23.93 -20.20 4.38
C GLN A 136 22.85 -21.29 4.48
N ARG A 137 23.23 -22.57 4.37
CA ARG A 137 22.31 -23.72 4.42
C ARG A 137 21.39 -23.71 5.66
N SER A 138 21.88 -23.22 6.80
CA SER A 138 21.13 -23.14 8.06
C SER A 138 19.99 -22.11 8.06
N ILE A 139 20.06 -21.09 7.19
CA ILE A 139 19.06 -20.01 7.12
C ILE A 139 18.24 -20.03 5.83
N ARG A 140 18.60 -20.87 4.86
CA ARG A 140 17.92 -21.00 3.57
C ARG A 140 16.43 -21.30 3.67
N ASN A 141 16.00 -21.98 4.74
CA ASN A 141 14.59 -22.27 5.04
C ASN A 141 13.75 -21.02 5.37
N HIS A 142 14.36 -19.85 5.53
CA HIS A 142 13.65 -18.58 5.73
C HIS A 142 13.32 -17.86 4.41
N ALA A 143 13.74 -18.40 3.26
CA ALA A 143 13.35 -17.87 1.95
C ALA A 143 11.81 -17.91 1.79
N LEU A 144 11.26 -16.84 1.21
CA LEU A 144 9.87 -16.78 0.79
C LEU A 144 9.72 -17.48 -0.55
N SER A 145 8.65 -18.26 -0.69
CA SER A 145 8.22 -18.77 -1.99
C SER A 145 7.71 -17.65 -2.90
N ASP A 146 7.66 -17.89 -4.20
CA ASP A 146 7.14 -16.92 -5.18
C ASP A 146 5.71 -16.47 -4.86
N MET A 147 4.88 -17.40 -4.35
CA MET A 147 3.50 -17.07 -3.96
C MET A 147 3.46 -16.23 -2.68
N GLU A 148 4.30 -16.51 -1.68
CA GLU A 148 4.42 -15.68 -0.48
C GLU A 148 4.94 -14.27 -0.84
N LEU A 149 5.91 -14.17 -1.75
CA LEU A 149 6.43 -12.89 -2.24
C LEU A 149 5.35 -12.11 -3.01
N ARG A 150 4.51 -12.79 -3.81
CA ARG A 150 3.38 -12.18 -4.49
C ARG A 150 2.33 -11.64 -3.52
N VAL A 151 1.95 -12.42 -2.50
CA VAL A 151 1.06 -11.93 -1.43
C VAL A 151 1.69 -10.74 -0.71
N LEU A 152 3.00 -10.77 -0.46
CA LEU A 152 3.71 -9.69 0.19
C LEU A 152 3.74 -8.40 -0.65
N LEU A 153 3.85 -8.51 -1.99
CA LEU A 153 3.75 -7.38 -2.92
C LEU A 153 2.35 -6.73 -2.87
N ASP A 154 1.29 -7.54 -2.78
CA ASP A 154 -0.09 -7.05 -2.64
C ASP A 154 -0.30 -6.34 -1.30
N ILE A 155 0.21 -6.92 -0.21
CA ILE A 155 0.21 -6.29 1.13
C ILE A 155 0.98 -4.97 1.09
N ARG A 156 2.16 -4.94 0.46
CA ARG A 156 2.96 -3.72 0.27
C ARG A 156 2.16 -2.65 -0.46
N GLN A 157 1.44 -3.02 -1.52
CA GLN A 157 0.60 -2.07 -2.27
C GLN A 157 -0.50 -1.47 -1.39
N LEU A 158 -1.19 -2.30 -0.59
CA LEU A 158 -2.20 -1.81 0.35
C LEU A 158 -1.59 -0.84 1.37
N LEU A 159 -0.49 -1.23 2.00
CA LEU A 159 0.19 -0.42 3.02
C LEU A 159 0.77 0.88 2.47
N HIS A 160 1.20 0.89 1.20
CA HIS A 160 1.72 2.08 0.54
C HIS A 160 0.68 3.21 0.49
N VAL A 161 -0.59 2.88 0.27
CA VAL A 161 -1.67 3.88 0.25
C VAL A 161 -1.76 4.58 1.60
N PHE A 162 -1.69 3.82 2.70
CA PHE A 162 -1.72 4.40 4.06
C PHE A 162 -0.49 5.25 4.34
N HIS A 163 0.69 4.80 3.91
CA HIS A 163 1.93 5.56 4.06
C HIS A 163 1.85 6.93 3.37
N LEU A 164 1.41 6.97 2.10
CA LEU A 164 1.26 8.22 1.35
C LEU A 164 0.27 9.18 2.01
N MET A 165 -0.86 8.69 2.51
CA MET A 165 -1.85 9.54 3.19
C MET A 165 -1.29 10.11 4.50
N GLN A 166 -0.52 9.32 5.25
CA GLN A 166 0.12 9.81 6.47
C GLN A 166 1.17 10.88 6.15
N GLU A 167 2.02 10.68 5.14
CA GLU A 167 3.01 11.68 4.73
C GLU A 167 2.34 12.99 4.32
N LEU A 168 1.25 12.91 3.55
CA LEU A 168 0.48 14.07 3.10
C LEU A 168 -0.10 14.86 4.28
N LEU A 169 -0.57 14.18 5.33
CA LEU A 169 -1.15 14.81 6.52
C LEU A 169 -0.13 15.25 7.56
N SER A 170 1.14 14.85 7.42
CA SER A 170 2.23 15.17 8.34
C SER A 170 3.05 16.39 7.90
N ALA A 171 2.60 17.12 6.87
CA ALA A 171 3.27 18.33 6.41
C ALA A 171 3.17 19.45 7.47
N GLU A 172 4.31 19.90 7.99
CA GLU A 172 4.37 20.89 9.08
C GLU A 172 4.04 22.33 8.65
N LYS A 173 4.17 22.64 7.36
CA LYS A 173 4.08 24.03 6.85
C LYS A 173 2.68 24.45 6.40
N THR A 174 1.71 23.54 6.36
CA THR A 174 0.34 23.82 5.92
C THR A 174 -0.66 23.33 6.94
N PRO A 175 -1.78 24.04 7.17
CA PRO A 175 -2.84 23.56 8.04
C PRO A 175 -3.50 22.31 7.44
N THR A 176 -2.99 21.12 7.79
CA THR A 176 -3.45 19.81 7.28
C THR A 176 -4.80 19.39 7.85
N LEU A 177 -5.26 20.05 8.91
CA LEU A 177 -6.52 19.74 9.57
C LEU A 177 -7.73 19.90 8.62
N ALA A 178 -7.74 20.99 7.84
CA ALA A 178 -8.77 21.23 6.82
C ALA A 178 -8.74 20.18 5.69
N MET A 179 -7.56 19.62 5.41
CA MET A 179 -7.35 18.61 4.38
C MET A 179 -7.66 17.19 4.85
N THR A 180 -7.77 16.97 6.17
CA THR A 180 -7.89 15.64 6.77
C THR A 180 -9.07 14.86 6.21
N ILE A 181 -10.27 15.45 6.24
CA ILE A 181 -11.48 14.77 5.80
C ILE A 181 -11.49 14.55 4.27
N PRO A 182 -11.18 15.56 3.42
CA PRO A 182 -11.01 15.34 1.99
C PRO A 182 -10.03 14.21 1.64
N ILE A 183 -8.88 14.13 2.33
CA ILE A 183 -7.86 13.10 2.12
C ILE A 183 -8.40 11.71 2.52
N TYR A 184 -9.11 11.60 3.65
CA TYR A 184 -9.73 10.34 4.04
C TYR A 184 -10.86 9.90 3.09
N GLU A 185 -11.63 10.82 2.51
CA GLU A 185 -12.63 10.48 1.47
C GLU A 185 -11.95 9.93 0.21
N GLN A 186 -10.83 10.51 -0.20
CA GLN A 186 -10.00 10.01 -1.30
C GLN A 186 -9.42 8.62 -0.97
N LEU A 187 -8.92 8.43 0.26
CA LEU A 187 -8.44 7.13 0.74
C LEU A 187 -9.54 6.06 0.64
N LEU A 188 -10.76 6.35 1.11
CA LEU A 188 -11.89 5.42 1.03
C LEU A 188 -12.22 5.04 -0.42
N ARG A 189 -12.18 6.01 -1.35
CA ARG A 189 -12.36 5.72 -2.80
C ARG A 189 -11.30 4.75 -3.32
N ILE A 190 -10.02 5.00 -3.00
CA ILE A 190 -8.91 4.14 -3.41
C ILE A 190 -9.07 2.74 -2.81
N LEU A 191 -9.36 2.62 -1.51
CA LEU A 191 -9.53 1.32 -0.85
C LEU A 191 -10.70 0.53 -1.46
N ARG A 192 -11.85 1.18 -1.70
CA ARG A 192 -13.00 0.53 -2.35
C ARG A 192 -12.67 0.06 -3.76
N TYR A 193 -11.88 0.84 -4.51
CA TYR A 193 -11.39 0.44 -5.83
C TYR A 193 -10.48 -0.78 -5.73
N LEU A 194 -9.47 -0.75 -4.86
CA LEU A 194 -8.50 -1.84 -4.67
C LEU A 194 -9.19 -3.16 -4.25
N ALA A 195 -10.14 -3.10 -3.31
CA ALA A 195 -10.91 -4.26 -2.86
C ALA A 195 -11.70 -4.93 -4.00
N ARG A 196 -12.11 -4.17 -5.02
CA ARG A 196 -12.91 -4.64 -6.15
C ARG A 196 -12.08 -4.95 -7.40
N THR A 197 -10.79 -4.64 -7.43
CA THR A 197 -9.96 -4.74 -8.64
C THR A 197 -8.68 -5.55 -8.40
N THR A 198 -7.57 -4.87 -8.10
CA THR A 198 -6.23 -5.44 -8.03
C THR A 198 -6.00 -6.27 -6.77
N LEU A 199 -6.59 -5.88 -5.64
CA LEU A 199 -6.39 -6.51 -4.33
C LEU A 199 -7.63 -7.27 -3.84
N LYS A 200 -8.41 -7.86 -4.76
CA LYS A 200 -9.58 -8.70 -4.43
C LYS A 200 -9.29 -9.78 -3.37
N PRO A 201 -8.15 -10.52 -3.41
CA PRO A 201 -7.86 -11.50 -2.36
C PRO A 201 -7.74 -10.91 -0.95
N LEU A 202 -7.35 -9.64 -0.85
CA LEU A 202 -7.23 -8.90 0.41
C LEU A 202 -8.49 -8.07 0.74
N ALA A 203 -9.59 -8.24 -0.01
CA ALA A 203 -10.80 -7.43 0.17
C ALA A 203 -11.35 -7.49 1.61
N HIS A 204 -11.24 -8.62 2.30
CA HIS A 204 -11.65 -8.74 3.71
C HIS A 204 -10.88 -7.77 4.62
N ALA A 205 -9.55 -7.69 4.49
CA ALA A 205 -8.71 -6.77 5.25
C ALA A 205 -8.93 -5.31 4.85
N ILE A 206 -9.14 -5.06 3.54
CA ILE A 206 -9.42 -3.72 3.03
C ILE A 206 -10.77 -3.22 3.55
N ASN A 207 -11.81 -4.06 3.55
CA ASN A 207 -13.14 -3.72 4.06
C ASN A 207 -13.10 -3.47 5.58
N ALA A 208 -12.33 -4.25 6.35
CA ALA A 208 -12.11 -3.97 7.77
C ALA A 208 -11.43 -2.60 7.98
N SER A 209 -10.46 -2.26 7.12
CA SER A 209 -9.80 -0.95 7.14
C SER A 209 -10.77 0.19 6.81
N ILE A 210 -11.59 0.03 5.77
CA ILE A 210 -12.66 0.98 5.38
C ILE A 210 -13.59 1.24 6.56
N ALA A 211 -14.13 0.20 7.19
CA ALA A 211 -15.04 0.35 8.32
C ALA A 211 -14.40 1.11 9.49
N ARG A 212 -13.10 0.87 9.74
CA ARG A 212 -12.36 1.60 10.79
C ARG A 212 -12.21 3.08 10.45
N ILE A 213 -11.86 3.41 9.20
CA ILE A 213 -11.68 4.79 8.74
C ILE A 213 -13.02 5.54 8.79
N GLU A 214 -14.10 4.92 8.30
CA GLU A 214 -15.45 5.51 8.33
C GLU A 214 -15.88 5.85 9.77
N LYS A 215 -15.59 4.97 10.73
CA LYS A 215 -15.85 5.24 12.16
C LYS A 215 -15.09 6.46 12.67
N TYR A 216 -13.81 6.63 12.33
CA TYR A 216 -13.04 7.80 12.74
C TYR A 216 -13.49 9.06 12.00
N MET A 217 -13.85 8.95 10.73
CA MET A 217 -14.37 10.07 9.94
C MET A 217 -15.69 10.60 10.50
N ALA A 218 -16.61 9.73 10.94
CA ALA A 218 -17.85 10.16 11.58
C ALA A 218 -17.58 11.01 12.84
N LYS A 219 -16.56 10.64 13.63
CA LYS A 219 -16.10 11.43 14.77
C LYS A 219 -15.46 12.76 14.35
N ALA A 220 -14.63 12.75 13.30
CA ALA A 220 -14.00 13.96 12.79
C ALA A 220 -15.05 14.99 12.30
N LYS A 221 -16.07 14.54 11.55
CA LYS A 221 -17.16 15.39 11.05
C LYS A 221 -18.02 16.01 12.15
N SER A 222 -18.16 15.34 13.30
CA SER A 222 -18.90 15.85 14.46
C SER A 222 -18.05 16.74 15.39
N THR A 223 -16.75 16.87 15.14
CA THR A 223 -15.86 17.66 15.98
C THR A 223 -15.69 19.07 15.42
N ARG A 224 -16.05 20.08 16.22
CA ARG A 224 -16.03 21.51 15.87
C ARG A 224 -14.73 21.99 15.21
N VAL A 225 -13.57 21.51 15.68
CA VAL A 225 -12.26 21.97 15.19
C VAL A 225 -12.04 21.66 13.71
N TYR A 226 -12.52 20.51 13.21
CA TYR A 226 -12.40 20.17 11.79
C TYR A 226 -13.27 21.09 10.95
N SER A 227 -14.54 21.27 11.32
CA SER A 227 -15.46 22.17 10.62
C SER A 227 -14.93 23.61 10.57
N LEU A 228 -14.46 24.14 11.70
CA LEU A 228 -13.88 25.49 11.75
C LEU A 228 -12.63 25.60 10.86
N SER A 229 -11.73 24.61 10.90
CA SER A 229 -10.53 24.62 10.06
C SER A 229 -10.87 24.64 8.56
N MET A 230 -11.91 23.91 8.15
CA MET A 230 -12.38 23.89 6.76
C MET A 230 -13.07 25.19 6.36
N VAL A 231 -13.79 25.85 7.26
CA VAL A 231 -14.43 27.14 7.00
C VAL A 231 -13.40 28.23 6.72
N VAL A 232 -12.33 28.28 7.51
CA VAL A 232 -11.24 29.28 7.34
C VAL A 232 -10.40 28.99 6.09
N HIS A 233 -10.36 27.75 5.64
CA HIS A 233 -9.59 27.37 4.46
C HIS A 233 -10.26 27.88 3.16
N PRO A 234 -9.58 28.69 2.33
CA PRO A 234 -10.19 29.38 1.18
C PRO A 234 -10.75 28.42 0.12
N HIS A 235 -10.23 27.19 0.05
CA HIS A 235 -10.70 26.17 -0.90
C HIS A 235 -11.96 25.42 -0.48
N PHE A 236 -12.28 25.33 0.83
CA PHE A 236 -13.41 24.51 1.32
C PHE A 236 -14.61 25.39 1.67
N ARG A 237 -14.48 26.26 2.68
CA ARG A 237 -15.56 27.17 3.12
C ARG A 237 -16.86 26.40 3.44
N PHE A 238 -17.99 27.12 3.58
CA PHE A 238 -19.27 26.51 3.92
C PHE A 238 -19.85 25.64 2.80
N ASP A 239 -19.66 26.04 1.54
CA ASP A 239 -20.24 25.36 0.39
C ASP A 239 -19.74 23.92 0.26
N TRP A 240 -18.46 23.69 0.58
CA TRP A 240 -17.90 22.34 0.57
C TRP A 240 -18.53 21.48 1.66
N ILE A 241 -18.66 22.00 2.89
CA ILE A 241 -19.32 21.27 3.99
C ILE A 241 -20.76 20.94 3.60
N GLN A 242 -21.50 21.89 3.04
CA GLN A 242 -22.87 21.68 2.61
C GLN A 242 -22.96 20.61 1.51
N LYS A 243 -22.10 20.70 0.49
CA LYS A 243 -22.07 19.76 -0.64
C LYS A 243 -21.76 18.32 -0.24
N TYR A 244 -20.82 18.11 0.69
CA TYR A 244 -20.31 16.78 1.01
C TYR A 244 -20.85 16.20 2.32
N TRP A 245 -21.29 17.04 3.27
CA TRP A 245 -21.76 16.61 4.60
C TRP A 245 -23.23 16.96 4.87
N GLY A 246 -23.88 17.71 3.98
CA GLY A 246 -25.30 18.04 4.07
C GLY A 246 -25.60 19.35 4.83
N ASP A 247 -26.87 19.74 4.77
CA ASP A 247 -27.31 21.06 5.26
C ASP A 247 -27.21 21.22 6.77
N GLU A 248 -27.44 20.16 7.53
CA GLU A 248 -27.35 20.15 9.01
C GLU A 248 -25.90 20.43 9.46
N ALA A 249 -24.92 19.72 8.90
CA ALA A 249 -23.51 19.94 9.20
C ALA A 249 -23.04 21.35 8.81
N ALA A 250 -23.56 21.90 7.71
CA ALA A 250 -23.29 23.28 7.32
C ALA A 250 -23.92 24.30 8.27
N ALA A 251 -25.13 24.03 8.78
CA ALA A 251 -25.78 24.85 9.80
C ALA A 251 -25.00 24.85 11.12
N ASP A 252 -24.54 23.68 11.56
CA ASP A 252 -23.67 23.53 12.73
C ASP A 252 -22.35 24.29 12.56
N ALA A 253 -21.69 24.16 11.41
CA ALA A 253 -20.46 24.90 11.12
C ALA A 253 -20.68 26.41 11.15
N ARG A 254 -21.80 26.91 10.61
CA ARG A 254 -22.18 28.34 10.68
C ARG A 254 -22.41 28.80 12.12
N ARG A 255 -23.15 28.01 12.92
CA ARG A 255 -23.41 28.29 14.34
C ARG A 255 -22.08 28.38 15.11
N TRP A 256 -21.22 27.38 14.98
CA TRP A 256 -19.92 27.34 15.64
C TRP A 256 -18.98 28.47 15.21
N THR A 257 -19.05 28.89 13.94
CA THR A 257 -18.25 30.03 13.47
C THR A 257 -18.73 31.33 14.11
N ARG A 258 -20.05 31.57 14.17
CA ARG A 258 -20.63 32.75 14.83
C ARG A 258 -20.27 32.79 16.31
N GLU A 259 -20.45 31.68 17.04
CA GLU A 259 -20.06 31.58 18.45
C GLU A 259 -18.58 31.93 18.68
N LEU A 260 -17.69 31.43 17.81
CA LEU A 260 -16.25 31.71 17.91
C LEU A 260 -15.96 33.21 17.74
N VAL A 261 -16.52 33.82 16.69
CA VAL A 261 -16.32 35.26 16.40
C VAL A 261 -16.92 36.13 17.50
N SER A 262 -18.11 35.80 18.00
CA SER A 262 -18.73 36.52 19.10
C SER A 262 -17.88 36.46 20.37
N ASN A 263 -17.41 35.28 20.77
CA ASN A 263 -16.59 35.11 21.96
C ASN A 263 -15.26 35.88 21.86
N ILE A 264 -14.62 35.86 20.69
CA ILE A 264 -13.43 36.66 20.41
C ILE A 264 -13.73 38.15 20.62
N THR A 265 -14.83 38.64 20.04
CA THR A 265 -15.23 40.04 20.13
C THR A 265 -15.49 40.48 21.58
N TYR A 266 -16.19 39.65 22.38
CA TYR A 266 -16.40 39.89 23.80
C TYR A 266 -15.08 39.94 24.59
N GLN A 267 -14.14 39.04 24.31
CA GLN A 267 -12.87 38.97 25.02
C GLN A 267 -11.98 40.18 24.72
N TYR A 268 -11.93 40.64 23.47
CA TYR A 268 -11.23 41.88 23.08
C TYR A 268 -11.88 43.14 23.67
N SER A 269 -13.21 43.16 23.80
CA SER A 269 -13.94 44.28 24.41
C SER A 269 -13.62 44.41 25.89
N TYR A 270 -13.54 43.28 26.60
CA TYR A 270 -13.20 43.20 28.03
C TYR A 270 -11.73 43.53 28.33
N THR A 271 -10.78 43.10 27.49
CA THR A 271 -9.36 43.44 27.71
C THR A 271 -9.09 44.92 27.44
N CYS A 272 -9.71 45.51 26.41
CA CYS A 272 -9.56 46.94 26.14
C CYS A 272 -10.08 47.81 27.30
N SER A 273 -11.17 47.39 27.95
CA SER A 273 -11.76 48.11 29.10
C SER A 273 -11.04 47.87 30.44
N LEU A 274 -10.14 46.89 30.53
CA LEU A 274 -9.27 46.68 31.70
C LEU A 274 -7.89 47.35 31.57
N THR A 275 -7.51 47.77 30.36
CA THR A 275 -6.25 48.48 30.07
C THR A 275 -6.45 49.98 29.78
N SER A 276 -7.68 50.48 29.91
CA SER A 276 -8.04 51.91 29.83
C SER A 276 -8.19 52.49 31.22
#